data_AF-A0A4X2LJP8-F1
#
_entry.id   AF-A0A4X2LJP8-F1
#
_cell.length_a   1.000
_cell.length_b   1.000
_cell.length_c   1.000
_cell.angle_alpha   90.00
_cell.angle_beta   90.00
_cell.angle_gamma   90.00
#
_symmetry.space_group_name_H-M   'P 1'
#
loop_
_entity.id
_entity.type
_entity.pdbx_description
1 polymer ?
#
loop_
_entity_poly.entity_id
_entity_poly.type
_entity_poly.pdbx_seq_one_letter_code
_entity_poly.pdbx_strand_id
1 'polypeptide(L)'
;MKSLLMLLAVAAITIGQAQALQCHICESADNCKEARYCPGPSQFCKTTINFQRLSGNLVKKECANYCVAQNSDAGQTQPQVRCCTTDLCNAGIENSAPVHTLLSLAVLALSLTLALVSILY
;
A
#
# COMPACT_ATOMS: atom_id res chain seq x y z
N MET A 1 0.48 -32.45 23.47
CA MET A 1 0.96 -32.57 22.07
C MET A 1 0.07 -31.79 21.09
N LYS A 2 -1.25 -31.99 21.11
CA LYS A 2 -2.22 -31.32 20.21
C LYS A 2 -2.25 -29.78 20.33
N SER A 3 -2.19 -29.26 21.55
CA SER A 3 -2.20 -27.80 21.80
C SER A 3 -0.92 -27.09 21.33
N LEU A 4 0.22 -27.80 21.33
CA LEU A 4 1.50 -27.26 20.87
C LEU A 4 1.54 -27.15 19.34
N LEU A 5 0.97 -28.15 18.65
CA LEU A 5 0.79 -28.15 17.19
C LEU A 5 -0.16 -27.04 16.74
N MET A 6 -1.26 -26.80 17.46
CA MET A 6 -2.17 -25.68 17.19
C MET A 6 -1.48 -24.32 17.37
N LEU A 7 -0.67 -24.15 18.42
CA LEU A 7 0.08 -22.91 18.64
C LEU A 7 1.11 -22.65 17.53
N LEU A 8 1.82 -23.69 17.08
CA LEU A 8 2.78 -23.59 15.97
C LEU A 8 2.08 -23.23 14.64
N ALA A 9 0.91 -23.79 14.38
CA ALA A 9 0.14 -23.48 13.18
C ALA A 9 -0.33 -22.01 13.15
N VAL A 10 -0.75 -21.46 14.29
CA VAL A 10 -1.11 -20.04 14.41
C VAL A 10 0.11 -19.13 14.24
N ALA A 11 1.26 -19.50 14.81
CA ALA A 11 2.50 -18.73 14.66
C ALA A 11 2.99 -18.67 13.21
N ALA A 12 2.86 -19.76 12.43
CA ALA A 12 3.25 -19.79 11.02
C ALA A 12 2.43 -18.83 10.14
N ILE A 13 1.18 -18.56 10.51
CA ILE A 13 0.29 -17.62 9.78
C ILE A 13 0.68 -16.15 10.05
N THR A 14 1.31 -15.88 11.20
CA THR A 14 1.81 -14.52 11.54
C THR A 14 3.13 -14.16 10.88
N ILE A 15 3.81 -15.11 10.21
CA ILE A 15 4.97 -14.81 9.37
C ILE A 15 4.43 -14.13 8.12
N GLY A 16 4.22 -12.83 8.21
CA GLY A 16 3.83 -11.99 7.09
C GLY A 16 4.78 -12.27 5.94
N GLN A 17 4.24 -12.81 4.85
CA GLN A 17 5.04 -13.02 3.66
C GLN A 17 5.61 -11.66 3.27
N ALA A 18 6.93 -11.53 3.27
CA ALA A 18 7.63 -10.38 2.70
C ALA A 18 7.50 -10.45 1.17
N GLN A 19 6.27 -10.41 0.68
CA GLN A 19 5.98 -10.25 -0.72
C GLN A 19 6.50 -8.86 -1.10
N ALA A 20 7.35 -8.82 -2.13
CA ALA A 20 7.87 -7.56 -2.63
C ALA A 20 6.70 -6.75 -3.19
N LEU A 21 6.43 -5.58 -2.59
CA LEU A 21 5.39 -4.66 -3.03
C LEU A 21 5.51 -4.41 -4.54
N GLN A 22 4.40 -4.48 -5.28
CA GLN A 22 4.38 -4.13 -6.68
C GLN A 22 3.88 -2.69 -6.84
N CYS A 23 4.54 -1.86 -7.64
CA CYS A 23 4.11 -0.50 -7.91
C CYS A 23 4.19 -0.19 -9.40
N HIS A 24 3.50 0.87 -9.84
CA HIS A 24 3.82 1.51 -11.11
C HIS A 24 5.09 2.34 -10.96
N ILE A 25 6.07 2.20 -11.88
CA ILE A 25 7.33 2.96 -11.87
C ILE A 25 7.55 3.56 -13.26
N CYS A 26 7.49 4.89 -13.36
CA CYS A 26 7.61 5.60 -14.64
C CYS A 26 7.73 7.10 -14.43
N GLU A 27 8.15 7.80 -15.47
CA GLU A 27 8.19 9.27 -15.53
C GLU A 27 7.57 9.72 -16.86
N SER A 28 6.50 10.51 -16.81
CA SER A 28 5.72 10.90 -18.00
C SER A 28 4.96 12.20 -17.77
N ALA A 29 4.54 12.86 -18.84
CA ALA A 29 3.67 14.03 -18.77
C ALA A 29 2.25 13.68 -18.29
N ASP A 30 1.83 12.43 -18.47
CA ASP A 30 0.49 11.93 -18.15
C ASP A 30 0.53 10.80 -17.11
N ASN A 31 -0.64 10.30 -16.73
CA ASN A 31 -0.75 9.14 -15.85
C ASN A 31 -0.21 7.85 -16.52
N CYS A 32 1.05 7.54 -16.27
CA CYS A 32 1.71 6.33 -16.75
C CYS A 32 1.47 5.10 -15.85
N LYS A 33 1.45 3.90 -16.44
CA LYS A 33 1.20 2.64 -15.74
C LYS A 33 2.18 1.56 -16.16
N GLU A 34 3.25 1.39 -15.38
CA GLU A 34 4.27 0.38 -15.66
C GLU A 34 4.56 -0.45 -14.40
N ALA A 35 3.90 -1.59 -14.28
CA ALA A 35 3.98 -2.44 -13.10
C ALA A 35 5.36 -3.10 -12.94
N ARG A 36 5.99 -2.93 -11.78
CA ARG A 36 7.31 -3.46 -11.45
C ARG A 36 7.32 -3.91 -9.97
N TYR A 37 8.07 -4.96 -9.66
CA TYR A 37 8.35 -5.33 -8.27
C TYR A 37 9.32 -4.33 -7.64
N CYS A 38 9.02 -3.89 -6.43
CA CYS A 38 9.89 -3.01 -5.67
C CYS A 38 11.05 -3.78 -5.03
N PRO A 39 12.21 -3.11 -4.85
CA PRO A 39 13.28 -3.67 -4.04
C PRO A 39 12.83 -3.86 -2.59
N GLY A 40 13.40 -4.86 -1.90
CA GLY A 40 12.93 -5.37 -0.61
C GLY A 40 12.65 -4.35 0.52
N PRO A 41 13.39 -3.25 0.72
CA PRO A 41 13.08 -2.31 1.80
C PRO A 41 11.96 -1.32 1.47
N SER A 42 11.42 -1.34 0.24
CA SER A 42 10.39 -0.39 -0.17
C SER A 42 9.03 -0.77 0.37
N GLN A 43 8.45 0.15 1.14
CA GLN A 43 7.17 -0.03 1.82
C GLN A 43 6.04 0.79 1.17
N PHE A 44 6.39 1.70 0.24
CA PHE A 44 5.45 2.63 -0.36
C PHE A 44 5.55 2.68 -1.88
N CYS A 45 4.41 2.72 -2.55
CA CYS A 45 4.30 3.31 -3.88
C CYS A 45 4.13 4.82 -3.72
N LYS A 46 5.04 5.59 -4.32
CA LYS A 46 5.05 7.05 -4.33
C LYS A 46 4.65 7.57 -5.70
N THR A 47 3.80 8.58 -5.73
CA THR A 47 3.52 9.40 -6.93
C THR A 47 3.83 10.85 -6.62
N THR A 48 4.66 11.48 -7.44
CA THR A 48 4.98 12.91 -7.39
C THR A 48 4.45 13.57 -8.65
N ILE A 49 3.66 14.63 -8.50
CA ILE A 49 3.15 15.44 -9.61
C ILE A 49 3.78 16.82 -9.47
N ASN A 50 4.71 17.14 -10.38
CA ASN A 50 5.27 18.48 -10.48
C ASN A 50 4.41 19.31 -11.44
N PHE A 51 3.91 20.45 -10.99
CA PHE A 51 3.13 21.38 -11.82
C PHE A 51 4.07 22.45 -12.37
N GLN A 52 4.44 22.33 -13.64
CA GLN A 52 5.33 23.31 -14.27
C GLN A 52 4.53 24.14 -15.26
N ARG A 53 4.30 25.41 -14.91
CA ARG A 53 3.40 26.37 -15.61
C ARG A 53 3.60 26.46 -17.13
N LEU A 54 4.81 26.16 -17.63
CA LEU A 54 5.18 26.27 -19.04
C LEU A 54 5.47 24.92 -19.73
N SER A 55 5.79 23.87 -18.97
CA SER A 55 6.21 22.56 -19.52
C SER A 55 5.16 21.46 -19.33
N GLY A 56 4.04 21.76 -18.68
CA GLY A 56 3.02 20.76 -18.33
C GLY A 56 3.32 20.06 -17.00
N ASN A 57 2.46 19.11 -16.65
CA ASN A 57 2.64 18.31 -15.45
C ASN A 57 3.67 17.22 -15.71
N LEU A 58 4.47 16.89 -14.70
CA LEU A 58 5.36 15.72 -14.73
C LEU A 58 4.94 14.76 -13.61
N VAL A 59 4.47 13.58 -14.02
CA VAL A 59 4.10 12.49 -13.12
C VAL A 59 5.31 11.56 -13.00
N LYS A 60 5.83 11.45 -11.78
CA LYS A 60 6.86 10.47 -11.42
C LYS A 60 6.28 9.46 -10.44
N LYS A 61 6.32 8.18 -10.80
CA LYS A 61 5.91 7.06 -9.95
C LYS A 61 7.14 6.22 -9.60
N GLU A 62 7.32 5.89 -8.34
CA GLU A 62 8.49 5.15 -7.84
C GLU A 62 8.17 4.33 -6.59
N CYS A 63 8.99 3.33 -6.31
CA CYS A 63 9.02 2.65 -5.01
C CYS A 63 9.81 3.52 -4.02
N ALA A 64 9.37 3.57 -2.76
CA ALA A 64 10.06 4.32 -1.72
C ALA A 64 10.06 3.57 -0.38
N ASN A 65 11.16 3.70 0.36
CA ASN A 65 11.26 3.19 1.74
C ASN A 65 10.58 4.14 2.74
N TYR A 66 10.44 5.42 2.36
CA TYR A 66 9.81 6.47 3.16
C TYR A 66 9.02 7.39 2.24
N CYS A 67 7.84 7.82 2.67
CA CYS A 67 6.98 8.68 1.87
C CYS A 67 6.11 9.56 2.78
N VAL A 68 6.11 10.87 2.51
CA VAL A 68 5.25 11.85 3.19
C VAL A 68 4.29 12.42 2.16
N ALA A 69 2.99 12.25 2.40
CA ALA A 69 1.98 12.83 1.52
C ALA A 69 1.99 14.36 1.63
N GLN A 70 1.88 15.02 0.48
CA GLN A 70 1.88 16.47 0.36
C GLN A 70 0.83 16.86 -0.67
N ASN A 71 -0.07 17.75 -0.30
CA ASN A 71 -1.04 18.32 -1.25
C ASN A 71 -0.42 19.53 -1.92
N SER A 72 -0.85 19.80 -3.15
CA SER A 72 -0.51 21.05 -3.84
C SER A 72 -1.19 22.23 -3.14
N ASP A 73 -0.45 23.32 -2.93
CA ASP A 73 -1.02 24.59 -2.47
C ASP A 73 -1.91 25.21 -3.55
N ALA A 74 -2.75 26.19 -3.18
CA ALA A 74 -3.65 26.91 -4.09
C ALA A 74 -2.97 27.56 -5.31
N GLY A 75 -1.64 27.72 -5.28
CA GLY A 75 -0.82 28.22 -6.40
C GLY A 75 -0.10 27.15 -7.24
N GLN A 76 -0.23 25.86 -6.90
CA GLN A 76 0.49 24.73 -7.54
C GLN A 76 2.00 24.94 -7.68
N THR A 77 2.62 25.68 -6.76
CA THR A 77 4.07 25.92 -6.75
C THR A 77 4.86 24.77 -6.15
N GLN A 78 4.19 23.94 -5.32
CA GLN A 78 4.76 22.78 -4.68
C GLN A 78 4.31 21.48 -5.36
N PRO A 79 5.19 20.46 -5.43
CA PRO A 79 4.80 19.16 -5.94
C PRO A 79 3.75 18.52 -5.06
N GLN A 80 2.78 17.86 -5.69
CA GLN A 80 1.85 16.99 -4.98
C GLN A 80 2.49 15.60 -4.83
N VAL A 81 2.62 15.12 -3.59
CA VAL A 81 3.16 13.81 -3.26
C VAL A 81 2.07 12.93 -2.68
N ARG A 82 1.95 11.70 -3.20
CA ARG A 82 0.99 10.70 -2.74
C ARG A 82 1.68 9.40 -2.42
N CYS A 83 1.25 8.77 -1.33
CA CYS A 83 1.86 7.58 -0.76
C CYS A 83 0.78 6.51 -0.52
N CYS A 84 1.07 5.26 -0.85
CA CYS A 84 0.22 4.12 -0.53
C CYS A 84 1.07 2.84 -0.41
N THR A 85 0.55 1.79 0.24
CA THR A 85 1.36 0.64 0.70
C THR A 85 0.88 -0.71 0.15
N THR A 86 0.01 -0.69 -0.86
CA THR A 86 -0.56 -1.92 -1.45
C THR A 86 -0.24 -2.05 -2.92
N ASP A 87 -0.29 -3.28 -3.44
CA ASP A 87 0.14 -3.54 -4.81
C ASP A 87 -0.62 -2.67 -5.81
N LEU A 88 0.15 -2.01 -6.68
CA LEU A 88 -0.32 -1.18 -7.79
C LEU A 88 -1.25 -0.04 -7.35
N CYS A 89 -1.26 0.33 -6.07
CA CYS A 89 -2.14 1.36 -5.51
C CYS A 89 -1.94 2.76 -6.13
N ASN A 90 -0.79 2.98 -6.78
CA ASN A 90 -0.45 4.22 -7.47
C ASN A 90 -0.89 4.25 -8.96
N ALA A 91 -1.90 3.47 -9.37
CA ALA A 91 -2.39 3.44 -10.74
C ALA A 91 -3.08 4.75 -11.21
N GLY A 92 -3.61 5.54 -10.28
CA GLY A 92 -4.29 6.81 -10.55
C GLY A 92 -3.47 8.03 -10.13
N ILE A 93 -3.90 9.20 -10.61
CA ILE A 93 -3.43 10.52 -10.15
C ILE A 93 -4.49 11.26 -9.32
N GLU A 94 -5.69 10.69 -9.16
CA GLU A 94 -6.77 11.20 -8.28
C GLU A 94 -6.72 10.65 -6.86
N ASN A 95 -7.03 11.45 -5.84
CA ASN A 95 -6.94 11.06 -4.43
C ASN A 95 -7.72 9.78 -4.13
N SER A 96 -7.00 8.67 -3.97
CA SER A 96 -7.59 7.39 -3.58
C SER A 96 -7.66 7.32 -2.05
N ALA A 97 -8.86 7.27 -1.49
CA ALA A 97 -9.05 6.96 -0.07
C ALA A 97 -8.67 5.48 0.18
N PRO A 98 -8.04 5.16 1.33
CA PRO A 98 -7.70 3.77 1.65
C PRO A 98 -8.96 2.96 1.94
N VAL A 99 -9.19 1.87 1.20
CA VAL A 99 -10.36 0.97 1.34
C VAL A 99 -10.12 -0.15 2.39
N HIS A 100 -8.94 -0.21 3.01
CA HIS A 100 -8.48 -1.38 3.78
C HIS A 100 -9.10 -1.58 5.18
N THR A 101 -9.89 -0.64 5.69
CA THR A 101 -10.40 -0.74 7.07
C THR A 101 -11.45 -1.83 7.25
N LEU A 102 -12.24 -2.16 6.23
CA LEU A 102 -13.35 -3.11 6.37
C LEU A 102 -12.92 -4.59 6.37
N LEU A 103 -11.85 -4.93 5.64
CA LEU A 103 -11.39 -6.33 5.52
C LEU A 103 -10.72 -6.84 6.80
N SER A 104 -10.05 -5.94 7.54
CA SER A 104 -9.35 -6.27 8.79
C SER A 104 -10.31 -6.65 9.93
N LEU A 105 -11.44 -5.96 10.08
CA LEU A 105 -12.42 -6.26 11.13
C LEU A 105 -13.15 -7.59 10.90
N ALA A 106 -13.46 -7.91 9.65
CA ALA A 106 -14.13 -9.17 9.31
C ALA A 106 -13.27 -10.40 9.66
N VAL A 107 -11.95 -10.31 9.41
CA VAL A 107 -11.00 -11.39 9.72
C VAL A 107 -10.81 -11.54 11.23
N LEU A 108 -10.76 -10.44 12.00
CA LEU A 108 -10.70 -10.50 13.46
C LEU A 108 -11.98 -11.08 14.09
N ALA A 109 -13.15 -10.74 13.56
CA ALA A 109 -14.41 -11.26 14.06
C ALA A 109 -14.53 -12.77 13.82
N LEU A 110 -14.12 -13.25 12.64
CA LEU A 110 -14.15 -14.68 12.30
C LEU A 110 -13.16 -15.50 13.15
N SER A 111 -11.98 -14.96 13.46
CA SER A 111 -11.00 -15.68 14.29
C SER A 111 -11.45 -15.79 15.74
N LEU A 112 -12.10 -14.76 16.29
CA LEU A 112 -12.62 -14.76 17.66
C LEU A 112 -13.78 -15.75 17.84
N THR A 113 -14.68 -15.84 16.85
CA THR A 113 -15.80 -16.79 16.90
C THR A 113 -15.32 -18.24 16.81
N LEU A 114 -14.37 -18.56 15.93
CA LEU A 114 -13.78 -19.90 15.86
C LEU A 114 -13.08 -20.30 17.16
N ALA A 115 -12.37 -19.37 17.81
CA ALA A 115 -11.71 -19.61 19.08
C ALA A 115 -12.71 -19.88 20.22
N LEU A 116 -13.82 -19.14 20.28
CA LEU A 116 -14.88 -19.36 21.26
C LEU A 116 -15.58 -20.71 21.07
N VAL A 117 -15.89 -21.10 19.83
CA VAL A 117 -16.55 -22.38 19.53
C VAL A 117 -15.67 -23.56 19.93
N SER A 118 -14.36 -23.48 19.73
CA SER A 118 -13.42 -24.55 20.08
C SER A 118 -13.08 -24.64 21.59
N ILE A 119 -13.52 -23.67 22.40
CA ILE A 119 -13.42 -23.71 23.87
C ILE A 119 -14.73 -24.25 24.49
N LEU A 120 -15.87 -24.02 23.83
CA LEU A 120 -17.20 -24.42 24.32
C LEU A 120 -17.63 -25.84 23.92
N TYR A 121 -17.04 -26.41 22.87
CA TYR A 121 -17.30 -27.75 22.33
C TYR A 121 -16.01 -28.58 22.31
#